data_AF-A0A959CZ86-F1
#
_entry.id   AF-A0A959CZ86-F1
#
_cell.length_a   1.000
_cell.length_b   1.000
_cell.length_c   1.000
_cell.angle_alpha   90.00
_cell.angle_beta   90.00
_cell.angle_gamma   90.00
#
_symmetry.space_group_name_H-M   'P 1'
#
loop_
_entity.id
_entity.type
_entity.pdbx_description
1 polymer ?
#
loop_
_entity_poly.entity_id
_entity_poly.type
_entity_poly.pdbx_seq_one_letter_code
_entity_poly.pdbx_strand_id
1 'polypeptide(L)'
;MKVPSSFLRPVAWFGRLSGCILPLVFFFCSTSTATGQTLLSEPGPFTYNNTDSRTTDIFGPVDISNCTSVSFSLDYSFSLPWEGPGNMESCDDECISPFPCGCDPNIPAVVGDPCYNCWDFLWVRFMVGGVEVGGDLIGDSGTTDAEQSGTISGTFCTDGLAGSASIEVYTQTWASNESVTFSNVTITCIDDSPTLAPIGPFCETDGTVVLGSNQGGIDGSWSGPGVSGSTFTPSVAGAGTWTLTFTANPGECAGSATTDVTVNPAITPALTPIGPFCQADAGVPLSTSQSGIIGNWSGPGVSGNVFNPAAAGTGSVSLTFTPTPGQCAAPNSLNVQVNATTTPALTPIGPFCQTDAAVPLSNSQSGIAGTWSGPGVVGGNMFNPASSGTGSISITFTPSPGQCANANTLSVQVNPAVTPIL
;
A
#
# COMPACT_ATOMS: atom_id res chain seq x y z
N MET A 1 48.55 -31.42 12.93
CA MET A 1 48.20 -30.34 11.97
C MET A 1 46.80 -29.87 12.37
N LYS A 2 46.53 -28.82 13.16
CA LYS A 2 47.03 -27.44 13.26
C LYS A 2 46.89 -26.65 11.97
N VAL A 3 45.73 -26.00 11.78
CA VAL A 3 45.57 -24.52 11.65
C VAL A 3 44.14 -24.12 12.09
N PRO A 4 43.96 -23.15 13.01
CA PRO A 4 42.68 -22.49 13.26
C PRO A 4 42.60 -21.15 12.50
N SER A 5 41.43 -20.77 11.98
CA SER A 5 41.20 -19.43 11.44
C SER A 5 40.45 -18.56 12.45
N SER A 6 41.10 -17.45 12.76
CA SER A 6 40.74 -16.41 13.70
C SER A 6 39.97 -15.27 13.02
N PHE A 7 39.05 -14.66 13.78
CA PHE A 7 38.60 -13.25 13.73
C PHE A 7 37.78 -12.77 12.53
N LEU A 8 36.65 -12.11 12.82
CA LEU A 8 36.48 -10.65 12.64
C LEU A 8 35.24 -10.15 13.40
N ARG A 9 35.44 -9.13 14.25
CA ARG A 9 34.41 -8.34 14.93
C ARG A 9 33.89 -7.25 13.98
N PRO A 10 32.60 -6.87 13.99
CA PRO A 10 32.18 -5.63 13.33
C PRO A 10 32.51 -4.43 14.21
N VAL A 11 33.37 -3.56 13.70
CA VAL A 11 33.62 -2.20 14.19
C VAL A 11 32.54 -1.28 13.64
N ALA A 12 31.87 -0.54 14.51
CA ALA A 12 30.97 0.54 14.14
C ALA A 12 31.75 1.69 13.50
N TRP A 13 31.30 2.16 12.34
CA TRP A 13 31.78 3.40 11.72
C TRP A 13 30.60 4.35 11.52
N PHE A 14 30.61 5.47 12.24
CA PHE A 14 29.69 6.59 12.06
C PHE A 14 30.16 7.40 10.84
N GLY A 15 29.46 7.26 9.71
CA GLY A 15 29.58 8.15 8.56
C GLY A 15 28.30 8.97 8.38
N ARG A 16 28.35 10.27 8.68
CA ARG A 16 27.29 11.23 8.33
C ARG A 16 27.24 11.39 6.81
N LEU A 17 26.13 11.02 6.19
CA LEU A 17 25.71 11.52 4.87
C LEU A 17 24.19 11.74 4.88
N SER A 18 23.82 12.93 4.40
CA SER A 18 22.46 13.48 4.33
C SER A 18 21.53 12.66 3.45
N GLY A 19 20.27 12.54 3.89
CA GLY A 19 19.10 12.64 3.02
C GLY A 19 18.68 11.39 2.23
N CYS A 20 18.09 10.42 2.91
CA CYS A 20 16.95 9.65 2.37
C CYS A 20 16.24 8.96 3.54
N ILE A 21 15.05 9.45 3.90
CA ILE A 21 14.16 8.76 4.84
C ILE A 21 13.53 7.62 4.05
N LEU A 22 14.20 6.46 4.05
CA LEU A 22 13.55 5.19 3.74
C LEU A 22 12.73 4.81 4.99
N PRO A 23 11.42 4.49 4.90
CA PRO A 23 10.72 3.99 6.06
C PRO A 23 11.35 2.64 6.39
N LEU A 24 12.02 2.57 7.54
CA LEU A 24 12.52 1.36 8.14
C LEU A 24 11.28 0.53 8.52
N VAL A 25 10.85 -0.35 7.63
CA VAL A 25 9.80 -1.33 7.91
C VAL A 25 10.39 -2.27 8.97
N PHE A 26 10.00 -2.07 10.23
CA PHE A 26 10.22 -3.05 11.27
C PHE A 26 9.50 -4.32 10.83
N PHE A 27 10.27 -5.32 10.40
CA PHE A 27 9.80 -6.68 10.22
C PHE A 27 9.48 -7.21 11.63
N PHE A 28 8.29 -6.92 12.13
CA PHE A 28 7.72 -7.72 13.21
C PHE A 28 7.56 -9.11 12.62
N CYS A 29 8.34 -10.06 13.13
CA CYS A 29 8.07 -11.48 12.92
C CYS A 29 6.76 -11.77 13.68
N SER A 30 5.64 -11.47 13.04
CA SER A 30 4.32 -11.83 13.52
C SER A 30 4.18 -13.33 13.31
N THR A 31 4.20 -14.08 14.40
CA THR A 31 3.92 -15.52 14.38
C THR A 31 2.48 -15.73 13.99
N SER A 32 2.23 -16.57 12.98
CA SER A 32 0.88 -17.00 12.62
C SER A 32 0.21 -17.67 13.83
N THR A 33 -1.10 -17.47 13.99
CA THR A 33 -1.87 -18.08 15.08
C THR A 33 -2.50 -19.37 14.59
N ALA A 34 -1.67 -20.40 14.42
CA ALA A 34 -2.16 -21.73 14.11
C ALA A 34 -2.97 -22.27 15.30
N THR A 35 -4.21 -22.68 15.05
CA THR A 35 -5.05 -23.34 16.06
C THR A 35 -5.16 -24.82 15.71
N GLY A 36 -4.68 -25.69 16.61
CA GLY A 36 -4.76 -27.14 16.46
C GLY A 36 -5.98 -27.71 17.18
N GLN A 37 -6.83 -28.44 16.46
CA GLN A 37 -7.94 -29.22 17.01
C GLN A 37 -7.72 -30.71 16.73
N THR A 38 -7.62 -31.52 17.78
CA THR A 38 -7.62 -32.99 17.63
C THR A 38 -9.02 -33.45 17.21
N LEU A 39 -9.12 -34.05 16.01
CA LEU A 39 -10.36 -34.57 15.45
C LEU A 39 -10.57 -36.05 15.82
N LEU A 40 -9.47 -36.80 15.91
CA LEU A 40 -9.46 -38.20 16.32
C LEU A 40 -8.31 -38.44 17.28
N SER A 41 -8.57 -39.21 18.34
CA SER A 41 -7.57 -39.62 19.33
C SER A 41 -7.94 -40.98 19.90
N GLU A 42 -7.31 -42.03 19.40
CA GLU A 42 -7.46 -43.40 19.91
C GLU A 42 -6.19 -43.83 20.64
N PRO A 43 -6.21 -43.91 21.98
CA PRO A 43 -5.00 -44.14 22.77
C PRO A 43 -4.43 -45.56 22.63
N GLY A 44 -5.22 -46.55 22.19
CA GLY A 44 -4.80 -47.95 22.17
C GLY A 44 -4.57 -48.52 23.59
N PRO A 45 -3.70 -49.53 23.75
CA PRO A 45 -2.95 -50.21 22.70
C PRO A 45 -3.81 -51.15 21.87
N PHE A 46 -3.50 -51.27 20.59
CA PHE A 46 -3.98 -52.30 19.68
C PHE A 46 -2.82 -53.27 19.48
N THR A 47 -3.02 -54.56 19.75
CA THR A 47 -1.94 -55.56 19.68
C THR A 47 -2.40 -56.75 18.88
N TYR A 48 -1.57 -57.12 17.91
CA TYR A 48 -1.77 -58.24 17.01
C TYR A 48 -0.63 -59.22 17.17
N ASN A 49 -0.97 -60.50 17.35
CA ASN A 49 -0.02 -61.62 17.49
C ASN A 49 -0.59 -62.77 16.66
N ASN A 50 0.27 -63.41 15.87
CA ASN A 50 -0.04 -64.57 15.04
C ASN A 50 -1.39 -64.41 14.33
N THR A 51 -1.46 -63.41 13.45
CA THR A 51 -2.71 -63.08 12.76
C THR A 51 -3.00 -64.03 11.60
N ASP A 52 -2.05 -64.91 11.24
CA ASP A 52 -2.08 -65.87 10.13
C ASP A 52 -2.43 -65.25 8.75
N SER A 53 -2.62 -63.93 8.72
CA SER A 53 -3.17 -63.13 7.64
C SER A 53 -3.09 -61.63 7.99
N ARG A 54 -3.15 -60.78 6.96
CA ARG A 54 -3.19 -59.32 7.12
C ARG A 54 -4.49 -58.86 7.80
N THR A 55 -4.36 -58.11 8.88
CA THR A 55 -5.48 -57.41 9.53
C THR A 55 -5.62 -55.99 8.97
N THR A 56 -6.73 -55.33 9.27
CA THR A 56 -7.00 -53.97 8.81
C THR A 56 -7.74 -53.20 9.88
N ASP A 57 -7.16 -52.08 10.31
CA ASP A 57 -7.81 -51.07 11.15
C ASP A 57 -7.95 -49.78 10.36
N ILE A 58 -9.12 -49.15 10.47
CA ILE A 58 -9.40 -47.86 9.82
C ILE A 58 -9.87 -46.88 10.90
N PHE A 59 -9.12 -45.80 11.08
CA PHE A 59 -9.41 -44.73 12.02
C PHE A 59 -9.91 -43.51 11.25
N GLY A 60 -11.20 -43.21 11.39
CA GLY A 60 -11.92 -42.20 10.61
C GLY A 60 -13.05 -42.82 9.76
N PRO A 61 -13.56 -42.12 8.74
CA PRO A 61 -13.19 -40.77 8.31
C PRO A 61 -13.58 -39.68 9.33
N VAL A 62 -12.76 -38.63 9.44
CA VAL A 62 -13.10 -37.38 10.12
C VAL A 62 -13.22 -36.23 9.11
N ASP A 63 -14.13 -35.29 9.36
CA ASP A 63 -14.31 -34.10 8.50
C ASP A 63 -13.14 -33.13 8.68
N ILE A 64 -12.53 -32.73 7.56
CA ILE A 64 -11.39 -31.79 7.54
C ILE A 64 -11.67 -30.55 6.68
N SER A 65 -12.94 -30.30 6.35
CA SER A 65 -13.34 -29.24 5.42
C SER A 65 -12.94 -27.82 5.87
N ASN A 66 -12.67 -27.63 7.16
CA ASN A 66 -12.23 -26.34 7.73
C ASN A 66 -10.75 -26.34 8.14
N CYS A 67 -9.98 -27.36 7.76
CA CYS A 67 -8.56 -27.45 8.08
C CYS A 67 -7.75 -26.88 6.92
N THR A 68 -6.69 -26.14 7.23
CA THR A 68 -5.68 -25.69 6.24
C THR A 68 -4.57 -26.73 6.08
N SER A 69 -4.34 -27.52 7.13
CA SER A 69 -3.53 -28.73 7.08
C SER A 69 -4.04 -29.75 8.09
N VAL A 70 -3.65 -31.01 7.89
CA VAL A 70 -3.99 -32.12 8.78
C VAL A 70 -2.70 -32.82 9.17
N SER A 71 -2.51 -33.05 10.47
CA SER A 71 -1.40 -33.83 11.01
C SER A 71 -1.87 -35.18 11.51
N PHE A 72 -1.11 -36.21 11.16
CA PHE A 72 -1.35 -37.61 11.52
C PHE A 72 -0.22 -38.09 12.42
N SER A 73 -0.53 -38.94 13.39
CA SER A 73 0.48 -39.59 14.23
C SER A 73 -0.01 -40.95 14.73
N LEU A 74 0.89 -41.91 14.82
CA LEU A 74 0.68 -43.23 15.40
C LEU A 74 2.00 -43.73 15.99
N ASP A 75 1.97 -44.20 17.23
CA ASP A 75 3.11 -44.82 17.89
C ASP A 75 3.06 -46.33 17.72
N TYR A 76 4.20 -46.98 17.49
CA TYR A 76 4.28 -48.43 17.28
C TYR A 76 5.47 -49.08 18.00
N SER A 77 5.36 -50.38 18.24
CA SER A 77 6.43 -51.23 18.75
C SER A 77 6.24 -52.69 18.35
N PHE A 78 7.35 -53.38 18.10
CA PHE A 78 7.44 -54.81 17.81
C PHE A 78 7.98 -55.56 19.04
N SER A 79 7.50 -56.78 19.32
CA SER A 79 7.88 -57.51 20.53
C SER A 79 9.26 -58.17 20.48
N LEU A 80 9.83 -58.35 19.29
CA LEU A 80 11.14 -58.95 19.06
C LEU A 80 12.03 -58.00 18.24
N PRO A 81 13.36 -58.15 18.26
CA PRO A 81 14.25 -57.44 17.35
C PRO A 81 13.97 -57.83 15.90
N TRP A 82 14.40 -57.02 14.95
CA TRP A 82 14.39 -57.34 13.52
C TRP A 82 15.67 -58.06 13.09
N GLU A 83 16.74 -57.97 13.87
CA GLU A 83 17.99 -58.67 13.59
C GLU A 83 18.26 -59.84 14.57
N GLY A 84 18.93 -60.89 14.07
CA GLY A 84 19.35 -62.04 14.87
C GLY A 84 18.34 -63.21 14.87
N PRO A 85 18.64 -64.33 15.56
CA PRO A 85 17.80 -65.52 15.51
C PRO A 85 16.52 -65.38 16.36
N GLY A 86 15.37 -65.72 15.79
CA GLY A 86 14.05 -65.59 16.45
C GLY A 86 13.59 -64.13 16.52
N ASN A 87 13.84 -63.40 15.44
CA ASN A 87 13.50 -62.01 15.18
C ASN A 87 12.12 -61.88 14.51
N MET A 88 11.64 -60.65 14.35
CA MET A 88 10.59 -60.30 13.40
C MET A 88 11.11 -60.53 11.97
N GLU A 89 10.36 -61.23 11.12
CA GLU A 89 10.78 -61.52 9.75
C GLU A 89 10.46 -60.34 8.81
N SER A 90 11.50 -59.63 8.36
CA SER A 90 11.39 -58.63 7.30
C SER A 90 11.08 -59.28 5.95
N CYS A 91 10.64 -58.49 4.96
CA CYS A 91 10.26 -59.03 3.65
C CYS A 91 11.40 -59.75 2.90
N ASP A 92 12.66 -59.54 3.29
CA ASP A 92 13.83 -60.18 2.70
C ASP A 92 14.33 -61.40 3.51
N ASP A 93 13.81 -61.60 4.73
CA ASP A 93 14.22 -62.67 5.64
C ASP A 93 13.26 -63.88 5.55
N GLU A 94 13.82 -65.08 5.68
CA GLU A 94 13.12 -66.36 5.97
C GLU A 94 11.95 -66.82 5.06
N CYS A 95 11.62 -66.12 3.96
CA CYS A 95 10.70 -66.68 2.96
C CYS A 95 11.38 -67.85 2.22
N ILE A 96 10.77 -69.05 2.28
CA ILE A 96 11.32 -70.28 1.68
C ILE A 96 11.50 -70.05 0.17
N SER A 97 12.77 -69.94 -0.23
CA SER A 97 13.29 -69.76 -1.59
C SER A 97 12.44 -70.43 -2.70
N PRO A 98 12.36 -69.81 -3.91
CA PRO A 98 13.49 -69.10 -4.51
C PRO A 98 13.26 -67.64 -4.93
N PHE A 99 12.19 -66.98 -4.51
CA PHE A 99 11.91 -65.60 -4.92
C PHE A 99 11.69 -64.67 -3.71
N PRO A 100 12.33 -63.49 -3.67
CA PRO A 100 12.02 -62.47 -2.67
C PRO A 100 10.58 -61.99 -2.86
N CYS A 101 9.87 -61.71 -1.77
CA CYS A 101 8.41 -61.49 -1.78
C CYS A 101 7.93 -60.18 -2.39
N GLY A 102 8.80 -59.49 -3.13
CA GLY A 102 8.49 -58.21 -3.78
C GLY A 102 8.26 -57.05 -2.81
N CYS A 103 8.26 -57.30 -1.49
CA CYS A 103 8.05 -56.32 -0.42
C CYS A 103 6.84 -55.40 -0.65
N ASP A 104 5.77 -55.95 -1.22
CA ASP A 104 4.53 -55.23 -1.49
C ASP A 104 3.39 -55.78 -0.61
N PRO A 105 2.88 -54.99 0.35
CA PRO A 105 1.82 -55.41 1.27
C PRO A 105 0.46 -55.63 0.57
N ASN A 106 0.36 -55.34 -0.73
CA ASN A 106 -0.81 -55.58 -1.56
C ASN A 106 -0.74 -56.90 -2.35
N ILE A 107 0.42 -57.55 -2.43
CA ILE A 107 0.49 -58.88 -3.04
C ILE A 107 -0.19 -59.85 -2.08
N PRO A 108 -1.26 -60.55 -2.52
CA PRO A 108 -2.00 -61.40 -1.61
C PRO A 108 -1.12 -62.56 -1.13
N ALA A 109 -1.09 -62.77 0.17
CA ALA A 109 -0.73 -64.03 0.80
C ALA A 109 -1.76 -65.09 0.36
N VAL A 110 -1.62 -65.62 -0.86
CA VAL A 110 -2.45 -66.74 -1.34
C VAL A 110 -1.81 -68.03 -0.88
N VAL A 111 -2.60 -68.94 -0.31
CA VAL A 111 -2.17 -70.30 0.03
C VAL A 111 -1.51 -70.94 -1.19
N GLY A 112 -0.19 -71.14 -1.12
CA GLY A 112 0.64 -71.69 -2.22
C GLY A 112 1.63 -70.72 -2.86
N ASP A 113 1.63 -69.44 -2.48
CA ASP A 113 2.71 -68.50 -2.81
C ASP A 113 3.92 -68.74 -1.87
N PRO A 114 5.18 -68.73 -2.36
CA PRO A 114 6.38 -68.81 -1.50
C PRO A 114 6.49 -67.67 -0.48
N CYS A 115 5.75 -66.58 -0.68
CA CYS A 115 5.67 -65.41 0.21
C CYS A 115 4.52 -65.51 1.20
N TYR A 116 3.73 -66.59 1.12
CA TYR A 116 2.63 -66.85 2.03
C TYR A 116 3.19 -67.09 3.43
N ASN A 117 2.84 -66.22 4.38
CA ASN A 117 3.07 -66.39 5.81
C ASN A 117 4.54 -66.34 6.27
N CYS A 118 5.37 -65.49 5.66
CA CYS A 118 6.78 -65.33 6.05
C CYS A 118 7.19 -63.89 6.38
N TRP A 119 6.27 -62.93 6.29
CA TRP A 119 6.57 -61.52 6.41
C TRP A 119 5.73 -60.88 7.52
N ASP A 120 6.42 -60.28 8.47
CA ASP A 120 5.87 -59.49 9.54
C ASP A 120 6.00 -58.00 9.20
N PHE A 121 4.89 -57.26 9.30
CA PHE A 121 4.91 -55.85 8.96
C PHE A 121 3.84 -55.02 9.68
N LEU A 122 4.09 -53.72 9.68
CA LEU A 122 3.15 -52.67 9.99
C LEU A 122 3.13 -51.68 8.82
N TRP A 123 2.00 -51.56 8.14
CA TRP A 123 1.81 -50.59 7.06
C TRP A 123 0.77 -49.56 7.48
N VAL A 124 1.21 -48.32 7.67
CA VAL A 124 0.34 -47.19 8.04
C VAL A 124 0.21 -46.26 6.86
N ARG A 125 -1.03 -45.90 6.52
CA ARG A 125 -1.35 -44.98 5.42
C ARG A 125 -2.19 -43.83 5.93
N PHE A 126 -1.78 -42.62 5.59
CA PHE A 126 -2.54 -41.40 5.83
C PHE A 126 -3.35 -41.08 4.60
N MET A 127 -4.67 -41.01 4.77
CA MET A 127 -5.62 -40.87 3.68
C MET A 127 -6.32 -39.52 3.79
N VAL A 128 -6.38 -38.79 2.69
CA VAL A 128 -7.16 -37.54 2.54
C VAL A 128 -8.01 -37.65 1.28
N GLY A 129 -9.33 -37.53 1.41
CA GLY A 129 -10.25 -37.66 0.28
C GLY A 129 -10.19 -39.02 -0.44
N GLY A 130 -9.75 -40.07 0.26
CA GLY A 130 -9.55 -41.41 -0.30
C GLY A 130 -8.24 -41.60 -1.09
N VAL A 131 -7.35 -40.60 -1.09
CA VAL A 131 -6.00 -40.68 -1.68
C VAL A 131 -4.97 -40.76 -0.56
N GLU A 132 -3.96 -41.61 -0.73
CA GLU A 132 -2.82 -41.70 0.18
C GLU A 132 -1.92 -40.48 0.03
N VAL A 133 -1.68 -39.78 1.13
CA VAL A 133 -0.87 -38.55 1.20
C VAL A 133 0.42 -38.70 1.99
N GLY A 134 0.62 -39.86 2.61
CA GLY A 134 1.79 -40.19 3.41
C GLY A 134 1.55 -41.47 4.20
N GLY A 135 2.50 -41.82 5.07
CA GLY A 135 2.48 -43.07 5.80
C GLY A 135 3.87 -43.68 5.83
N ASP A 136 3.95 -44.92 6.30
CA ASP A 136 5.19 -45.69 6.33
C ASP A 136 4.91 -47.19 6.35
N LEU A 137 5.87 -47.99 5.89
CA LEU A 137 5.83 -49.46 5.90
C LEU A 137 7.05 -49.96 6.68
N ILE A 138 6.82 -50.53 7.85
CA ILE A 138 7.86 -51.17 8.66
C ILE A 138 7.84 -52.68 8.43
N GLY A 139 9.03 -53.27 8.30
CA GLY A 139 9.24 -54.67 7.90
C GLY A 139 9.58 -54.82 6.42
N ASP A 140 9.77 -53.73 5.68
CA ASP A 140 10.25 -53.75 4.31
C ASP A 140 11.76 -54.04 4.20
N SER A 141 12.28 -53.98 2.98
CA SER A 141 13.67 -54.34 2.68
C SER A 141 14.63 -53.39 3.39
N GLY A 142 15.46 -53.94 4.26
CA GLY A 142 16.44 -53.16 5.03
C GLY A 142 15.93 -52.62 6.36
N THR A 143 14.73 -53.03 6.81
CA THR A 143 14.29 -52.80 8.18
C THR A 143 15.32 -53.37 9.18
N THR A 144 15.62 -52.62 10.26
CA THR A 144 16.58 -53.04 11.31
C THR A 144 16.01 -52.84 12.72
N ASP A 145 16.76 -53.23 13.75
CA ASP A 145 16.41 -52.97 15.16
C ASP A 145 16.17 -51.48 15.48
N ALA A 146 16.63 -50.55 14.64
CA ALA A 146 16.33 -49.13 14.78
C ALA A 146 14.83 -48.80 14.61
N GLU A 147 14.09 -49.65 13.89
CA GLU A 147 12.65 -49.55 13.61
C GLU A 147 11.85 -50.55 14.45
N GLN A 148 12.43 -51.01 15.56
CA GLN A 148 11.69 -51.86 16.51
C GLN A 148 10.54 -51.09 17.19
N SER A 149 10.65 -49.77 17.32
CA SER A 149 9.57 -48.92 17.84
C SER A 149 9.78 -47.48 17.40
N GLY A 150 8.69 -46.72 17.28
CA GLY A 150 8.78 -45.32 16.90
C GLY A 150 7.41 -44.67 16.74
N THR A 151 7.41 -43.53 16.07
CA THR A 151 6.20 -42.78 15.72
C THR A 151 6.17 -42.55 14.21
N ILE A 152 5.12 -43.02 13.55
CA ILE A 152 4.84 -42.68 12.15
C ILE A 152 3.97 -41.42 12.19
N SER A 153 4.46 -40.32 11.64
CA SER A 153 3.74 -39.04 11.63
C SER A 153 3.98 -38.26 10.34
N GLY A 154 3.05 -37.37 10.02
CA GLY A 154 3.14 -36.54 8.83
C GLY A 154 2.10 -35.44 8.83
N THR A 155 2.36 -34.37 8.09
CA THR A 155 1.44 -33.24 7.92
C THR A 155 1.17 -33.05 6.43
N PHE A 156 -0.09 -32.87 6.08
CA PHE A 156 -0.54 -32.62 4.71
C PHE A 156 -1.30 -31.30 4.63
N CYS A 157 -0.90 -30.41 3.71
CA CYS A 157 -1.65 -29.20 3.40
C CYS A 157 -2.91 -29.59 2.63
N THR A 158 -4.08 -29.24 3.15
CA THR A 158 -5.34 -29.54 2.45
C THR A 158 -5.53 -28.61 1.26
N ASP A 159 -4.90 -27.43 1.27
CA ASP A 159 -5.08 -26.36 0.28
C ASP A 159 -6.57 -26.03 0.01
N GLY A 160 -7.42 -26.19 1.04
CA GLY A 160 -8.87 -25.98 0.94
C GLY A 160 -9.64 -27.10 0.22
N LEU A 161 -9.02 -28.26 -0.01
CA LEU A 161 -9.71 -29.46 -0.47
C LEU A 161 -10.74 -29.89 0.59
N ALA A 162 -12.02 -29.79 0.24
CA ALA A 162 -13.10 -30.36 1.03
C ALA A 162 -12.98 -31.90 1.02
N GLY A 163 -13.15 -32.53 2.18
CA GLY A 163 -13.04 -33.97 2.26
C GLY A 163 -12.92 -34.50 3.68
N SER A 164 -12.52 -35.75 3.76
CA SER A 164 -12.29 -36.45 5.02
C SER A 164 -10.88 -37.00 5.12
N ALA A 165 -10.36 -37.07 6.34
CA ALA A 165 -9.10 -37.73 6.65
C ALA A 165 -9.34 -39.06 7.38
N SER A 166 -8.47 -40.05 7.13
CA SER A 166 -8.42 -41.30 7.90
C SER A 166 -7.00 -41.85 7.96
N ILE A 167 -6.74 -42.72 8.93
CA ILE A 167 -5.53 -43.54 9.01
C ILE A 167 -5.93 -44.99 8.77
N GLU A 168 -5.30 -45.64 7.80
CA GLU A 168 -5.44 -47.08 7.57
C GLU A 168 -4.18 -47.77 8.10
N VAL A 169 -4.37 -48.82 8.90
CA VAL A 169 -3.28 -49.60 9.47
C VAL A 169 -3.47 -51.05 9.07
N TYR A 170 -2.44 -51.65 8.48
CA TYR A 170 -2.41 -53.05 8.14
C TYR A 170 -1.27 -53.72 8.89
N THR A 171 -1.58 -54.80 9.60
CA THR A 171 -0.58 -55.57 10.34
C THR A 171 -0.60 -57.03 9.93
N GLN A 172 0.56 -57.66 9.98
CA GLN A 172 0.71 -59.10 9.84
C GLN A 172 1.81 -59.56 10.79
N THR A 173 1.56 -60.66 11.51
CA THR A 173 2.56 -61.37 12.34
C THR A 173 2.35 -62.88 12.21
N TRP A 174 3.42 -63.66 12.28
CA TRP A 174 3.34 -65.11 12.07
C TRP A 174 3.64 -65.98 13.29
N ALA A 175 4.73 -65.78 14.02
CA ALA A 175 4.99 -66.65 15.17
C ALA A 175 4.19 -66.19 16.40
N SER A 176 3.83 -67.16 17.23
CA SER A 176 3.08 -66.94 18.47
C SER A 176 3.80 -66.04 19.51
N ASN A 177 5.09 -65.77 19.29
CA ASN A 177 5.96 -64.89 20.09
C ASN A 177 6.22 -63.53 19.43
N GLU A 178 5.84 -63.33 18.17
CA GLU A 178 5.84 -62.01 17.54
C GLU A 178 4.51 -61.30 17.79
N SER A 179 4.61 -59.99 17.97
CA SER A 179 3.47 -59.11 18.06
C SER A 179 3.83 -57.70 17.63
N VAL A 180 2.88 -57.05 16.96
CA VAL A 180 2.92 -55.61 16.70
C VAL A 180 1.92 -54.95 17.63
N THR A 181 2.37 -53.92 18.32
CA THR A 181 1.52 -53.03 19.10
C THR A 181 1.57 -51.64 18.51
N PHE A 182 0.41 -50.99 18.37
CA PHE A 182 0.34 -49.56 18.07
C PHE A 182 -0.66 -48.84 18.98
N SER A 183 -0.47 -47.53 19.12
CA SER A 183 -1.17 -46.68 20.09
C SER A 183 -1.12 -45.21 19.66
N ASN A 184 -1.78 -44.34 20.44
CA ASN A 184 -1.76 -42.89 20.24
C ASN A 184 -2.10 -42.46 18.80
N VAL A 185 -3.08 -43.12 18.18
CA VAL A 185 -3.53 -42.81 16.83
C VAL A 185 -4.26 -41.47 16.87
N THR A 186 -3.72 -40.46 16.19
CA THR A 186 -4.29 -39.11 16.21
C THR A 186 -4.40 -38.51 14.82
N ILE A 187 -5.49 -37.78 14.61
CA ILE A 187 -5.68 -36.89 13.46
C ILE A 187 -5.98 -35.50 14.04
N THR A 188 -5.14 -34.52 13.71
CA THR A 188 -5.25 -33.15 14.19
C THR A 188 -5.46 -32.20 13.02
N CYS A 189 -6.57 -31.47 13.06
CA CYS A 189 -6.85 -30.35 12.18
C CYS A 189 -6.00 -29.15 12.61
N ILE A 190 -5.34 -28.50 11.65
CA ILE A 190 -4.64 -27.24 11.88
C ILE A 190 -5.27 -26.21 10.96
N ASP A 191 -5.78 -25.14 11.56
CA ASP A 191 -6.24 -23.96 10.87
C ASP A 191 -5.24 -22.82 11.13
N ASP A 192 -4.51 -22.42 10.09
CA ASP A 192 -3.57 -21.32 10.12
C ASP A 192 -3.90 -20.29 9.04
N SER A 193 -3.66 -19.02 9.33
CA SER A 193 -3.87 -17.94 8.37
C SER A 193 -2.78 -16.87 8.49
N PRO A 194 -2.39 -16.23 7.38
CA PRO A 194 -1.36 -15.20 7.42
C PRO A 194 -1.85 -13.99 8.21
N THR A 195 -1.00 -13.48 9.10
CA THR A 195 -1.27 -12.22 9.79
C THR A 195 -0.96 -11.06 8.87
N LEU A 196 -1.98 -10.27 8.52
CA LEU A 196 -1.82 -9.11 7.63
C LEU A 196 -1.58 -7.83 8.43
N ALA A 197 -0.57 -7.06 8.05
CA ALA A 197 -0.40 -5.70 8.56
C ALA A 197 -1.49 -4.77 7.99
N PRO A 198 -1.90 -3.73 8.73
CA PRO A 198 -2.77 -2.70 8.18
C PRO A 198 -2.17 -2.06 6.93
N ILE A 199 -2.99 -1.89 5.90
CA ILE A 199 -2.58 -1.26 4.63
C ILE A 199 -3.31 0.09 4.50
N GLY A 200 -2.54 1.16 4.32
CA GLY A 200 -3.08 2.52 4.23
C GLY A 200 -3.31 3.18 5.61
N PRO A 201 -4.10 4.26 5.67
CA PRO A 201 -4.95 4.81 4.61
C PRO A 201 -4.15 5.46 3.46
N PHE A 202 -4.75 5.55 2.29
CA PHE A 202 -4.20 6.23 1.10
C PHE A 202 -5.08 7.39 0.66
N CYS A 203 -4.50 8.29 -0.13
CA CYS A 203 -5.27 9.24 -0.93
C CYS A 203 -5.59 8.68 -2.32
N GLU A 204 -6.74 9.05 -2.89
CA GLU A 204 -7.11 8.72 -4.27
C GLU A 204 -6.08 9.20 -5.32
N THR A 205 -5.32 10.26 -5.03
CA THR A 205 -4.24 10.76 -5.91
C THR A 205 -2.87 10.15 -5.62
N ASP A 206 -2.75 9.26 -4.63
CA ASP A 206 -1.48 8.60 -4.37
C ASP A 206 -1.09 7.67 -5.54
N GLY A 207 0.22 7.45 -5.70
CA GLY A 207 0.74 6.51 -6.68
C GLY A 207 0.45 5.05 -6.31
N THR A 208 0.86 4.16 -7.20
CA THR A 208 0.78 2.71 -6.97
C THR A 208 1.69 2.27 -5.80
N VAL A 209 1.17 1.39 -4.95
CA VAL A 209 1.84 0.82 -3.78
C VAL A 209 2.13 -0.66 -4.03
N VAL A 210 3.32 -1.14 -3.67
CA VAL A 210 3.66 -2.57 -3.77
C VAL A 210 3.10 -3.31 -2.56
N LEU A 211 2.35 -4.37 -2.81
CA LEU A 211 1.91 -5.34 -1.83
C LEU A 211 2.95 -6.47 -1.77
N GLY A 212 3.42 -6.82 -0.57
CA GLY A 212 4.40 -7.90 -0.40
C GLY A 212 3.79 -9.27 -0.73
N SER A 213 4.53 -10.13 -1.45
CA SER A 213 4.09 -11.49 -1.78
C SER A 213 4.27 -12.50 -0.64
N ASN A 214 4.98 -12.12 0.42
CA ASN A 214 5.13 -12.93 1.63
C ASN A 214 4.49 -12.18 2.81
N GLN A 215 3.60 -12.83 3.55
CA GLN A 215 2.92 -12.28 4.72
C GLN A 215 3.09 -13.22 5.90
N GLY A 216 3.82 -12.79 6.93
CA GLY A 216 4.06 -13.61 8.12
C GLY A 216 4.84 -14.91 7.83
N GLY A 217 5.64 -14.96 6.77
CA GLY A 217 6.36 -16.16 6.35
C GLY A 217 5.63 -17.00 5.29
N ILE A 218 4.36 -16.73 5.02
CA ILE A 218 3.54 -17.44 4.03
C ILE A 218 3.60 -16.73 2.69
N ASP A 219 3.98 -17.45 1.63
CA ASP A 219 3.95 -16.90 0.26
C ASP A 219 2.53 -16.96 -0.32
N GLY A 220 2.14 -15.94 -1.08
CA GLY A 220 0.79 -15.84 -1.60
C GLY A 220 0.56 -14.68 -2.57
N SER A 221 -0.70 -14.46 -2.89
CA SER A 221 -1.14 -13.47 -3.88
C SER A 221 -2.27 -12.60 -3.34
N TRP A 222 -2.29 -11.34 -3.78
CA TRP A 222 -3.30 -10.36 -3.39
C TRP A 222 -4.40 -10.26 -4.44
N SER A 223 -5.62 -10.02 -3.98
CA SER A 223 -6.79 -9.73 -4.81
C SER A 223 -7.69 -8.69 -4.15
N GLY A 224 -8.53 -8.03 -4.96
CA GLY A 224 -9.47 -7.02 -4.50
C GLY A 224 -9.49 -5.77 -5.41
N PRO A 225 -10.36 -4.79 -5.11
CA PRO A 225 -10.44 -3.53 -5.85
C PRO A 225 -9.09 -2.80 -5.88
N GLY A 226 -8.69 -2.29 -7.05
CA GLY A 226 -7.43 -1.58 -7.23
C GLY A 226 -6.17 -2.45 -7.20
N VAL A 227 -6.28 -3.77 -6.98
CA VAL A 227 -5.13 -4.69 -7.01
C VAL A 227 -4.85 -5.17 -8.43
N SER A 228 -3.60 -5.09 -8.85
CA SER A 228 -3.09 -5.70 -10.09
C SER A 228 -1.72 -6.31 -9.83
N GLY A 229 -1.62 -7.64 -9.96
CA GLY A 229 -0.42 -8.38 -9.54
C GLY A 229 -0.11 -8.14 -8.06
N SER A 230 1.13 -7.78 -7.75
CA SER A 230 1.58 -7.44 -6.40
C SER A 230 1.50 -5.95 -6.09
N THR A 231 0.54 -5.23 -6.68
CA THR A 231 0.41 -3.78 -6.50
C THR A 231 -1.02 -3.34 -6.27
N PHE A 232 -1.20 -2.29 -5.48
CA PHE A 232 -2.46 -1.60 -5.23
C PHE A 232 -2.39 -0.18 -5.78
N THR A 233 -3.37 0.22 -6.59
CA THR A 233 -3.46 1.57 -7.15
C THR A 233 -4.72 2.28 -6.62
N PRO A 234 -4.60 3.26 -5.71
CA PRO A 234 -5.74 3.92 -5.07
C PRO A 234 -6.74 4.53 -6.05
N SER A 235 -6.28 5.16 -7.12
CA SER A 235 -7.13 5.76 -8.15
C SER A 235 -7.95 4.75 -8.95
N VAL A 236 -7.53 3.48 -9.01
CA VAL A 236 -8.28 2.40 -9.66
C VAL A 236 -9.32 1.80 -8.71
N ALA A 237 -9.02 1.72 -7.41
CA ALA A 237 -10.00 1.33 -6.39
C ALA A 237 -11.10 2.40 -6.24
N GLY A 238 -10.72 3.68 -6.30
CA GLY A 238 -11.59 4.82 -6.03
C GLY A 238 -11.76 5.08 -4.53
N ALA A 239 -12.30 6.25 -4.19
CA ALA A 239 -12.57 6.63 -2.80
C ALA A 239 -13.54 5.67 -2.10
N GLY A 240 -13.21 5.26 -0.88
CA GLY A 240 -14.00 4.31 -0.09
C GLY A 240 -13.14 3.41 0.81
N THR A 241 -13.79 2.46 1.48
CA THR A 241 -13.12 1.38 2.19
C THR A 241 -13.29 0.10 1.40
N TRP A 242 -12.18 -0.59 1.13
CA TRP A 242 -12.12 -1.79 0.31
C TRP A 242 -11.44 -2.91 1.07
N THR A 243 -12.06 -4.08 1.06
CA THR A 243 -11.44 -5.30 1.60
C THR A 243 -10.53 -5.91 0.55
N LEU A 244 -9.27 -6.11 0.92
CA LEU A 244 -8.30 -6.86 0.13
C LEU A 244 -8.13 -8.26 0.74
N THR A 245 -7.94 -9.24 -0.13
CA THR A 245 -7.75 -10.64 0.25
C THR A 245 -6.34 -11.10 -0.15
N PHE A 246 -5.61 -11.67 0.79
CA PHE A 246 -4.38 -12.39 0.54
C PHE A 246 -4.65 -13.89 0.60
N THR A 247 -4.30 -14.61 -0.45
CA THR A 247 -4.48 -16.05 -0.58
C THR A 247 -3.11 -16.72 -0.63
N ALA A 248 -2.84 -17.63 0.30
CA ALA A 248 -1.62 -18.42 0.32
C ALA A 248 -1.47 -19.27 -0.96
N ASN A 249 -0.24 -19.52 -1.38
CA ASN A 249 0.04 -20.41 -2.50
C ASN A 249 -0.22 -21.89 -2.09
N PRO A 250 -0.45 -22.79 -3.06
CA PRO A 250 -0.56 -24.23 -2.77
C PRO A 250 0.68 -24.76 -2.04
N GLY A 251 0.48 -25.60 -1.03
CA GLY A 251 1.55 -26.19 -0.22
C GLY A 251 2.05 -25.33 0.94
N GLU A 252 1.49 -24.14 1.15
CA GLU A 252 1.85 -23.26 2.28
C GLU A 252 1.09 -23.60 3.57
N CYS A 253 0.17 -24.56 3.54
CA CYS A 253 -0.57 -25.04 4.72
C CYS A 253 -1.33 -23.92 5.47
N ALA A 254 -1.76 -22.87 4.76
CA ALA A 254 -2.44 -21.72 5.34
C ALA A 254 -3.66 -21.31 4.50
N GLY A 255 -4.66 -20.76 5.17
CA GLY A 255 -5.86 -20.21 4.56
C GLY A 255 -5.64 -18.81 3.97
N SER A 256 -6.74 -18.19 3.54
CA SER A 256 -6.75 -16.78 3.14
C SER A 256 -6.94 -15.86 4.35
N ALA A 257 -6.44 -14.64 4.25
CA ALA A 257 -6.70 -13.57 5.21
C ALA A 257 -7.17 -12.31 4.50
N THR A 258 -7.91 -11.46 5.20
CA THR A 258 -8.42 -10.19 4.66
C THR A 258 -7.96 -9.00 5.49
N THR A 259 -7.82 -7.85 4.84
CA THR A 259 -7.52 -6.57 5.49
C THR A 259 -8.25 -5.45 4.77
N ASP A 260 -8.71 -4.46 5.51
CA ASP A 260 -9.40 -3.31 4.95
C ASP A 260 -8.43 -2.18 4.64
N VAL A 261 -8.62 -1.57 3.47
CA VAL A 261 -7.87 -0.41 2.97
C VAL A 261 -8.82 0.75 2.77
N THR A 262 -8.51 1.88 3.40
CA THR A 262 -9.25 3.13 3.19
C THR A 262 -8.54 4.01 2.17
N VAL A 263 -9.27 4.40 1.11
CA VAL A 263 -8.87 5.41 0.12
C VAL A 263 -9.70 6.66 0.36
N ASN A 264 -9.04 7.74 0.79
CA ASN A 264 -9.67 9.03 1.01
C ASN A 264 -9.92 9.74 -0.33
N PRO A 265 -11.11 10.35 -0.53
CA PRO A 265 -11.40 11.10 -1.74
C PRO A 265 -10.50 12.33 -1.85
N ALA A 266 -10.01 12.61 -3.05
CA ALA A 266 -9.22 13.80 -3.29
C ALA A 266 -10.11 15.05 -3.23
N ILE A 267 -9.78 15.98 -2.33
CA ILE A 267 -10.49 17.26 -2.23
C ILE A 267 -9.86 18.30 -3.17
N THR A 268 -10.69 18.99 -3.96
CA THR A 268 -10.23 20.13 -4.76
C THR A 268 -10.51 21.42 -3.99
N PRO A 269 -9.49 22.23 -3.65
CA PRO A 269 -9.71 23.48 -2.92
C PRO A 269 -10.55 24.45 -3.75
N ALA A 270 -11.54 25.08 -3.12
CA ALA A 270 -12.20 26.24 -3.71
C ALA A 270 -11.26 27.44 -3.57
N LEU A 271 -10.87 28.04 -4.69
CA LEU A 271 -9.96 29.18 -4.69
C LEU A 271 -10.75 30.47 -4.57
N THR A 272 -10.30 31.37 -3.69
CA THR A 272 -10.91 32.70 -3.57
C THR A 272 -10.51 33.56 -4.77
N PRO A 273 -11.46 34.12 -5.54
CA PRO A 273 -11.14 35.03 -6.65
C PRO A 273 -10.32 36.23 -6.18
N ILE A 274 -9.38 36.68 -7.02
CA ILE A 274 -8.55 37.85 -6.77
C ILE A 274 -8.52 38.75 -8.01
N GLY A 275 -8.29 40.05 -7.79
CA GLY A 275 -8.25 41.06 -8.84
C GLY A 275 -9.65 41.56 -9.26
N PRO A 276 -9.73 42.35 -10.35
CA PRO A 276 -8.64 42.68 -11.26
C PRO A 276 -7.55 43.55 -10.61
N PHE A 277 -6.34 43.48 -11.14
CA PHE A 277 -5.20 44.33 -10.75
C PHE A 277 -4.78 45.25 -11.89
N CYS A 278 -4.19 46.40 -11.56
CA CYS A 278 -3.50 47.24 -12.53
C CYS A 278 -2.07 46.76 -12.72
N GLN A 279 -1.55 46.87 -13.94
CA GLN A 279 -0.17 46.45 -14.25
C GLN A 279 0.89 47.14 -13.37
N ALA A 280 0.62 48.37 -12.92
CA ALA A 280 1.51 49.14 -12.05
C ALA A 280 1.28 48.92 -10.54
N ASP A 281 0.34 48.04 -10.14
CA ASP A 281 0.13 47.74 -8.74
C ASP A 281 1.36 47.04 -8.12
N ALA A 282 1.57 47.25 -6.83
CA ALA A 282 2.60 46.55 -6.07
C ALA A 282 2.30 45.05 -5.97
N GLY A 283 3.31 44.26 -5.59
CA GLY A 283 3.14 42.82 -5.37
C GLY A 283 2.11 42.51 -4.29
N VAL A 284 1.24 41.54 -4.56
CA VAL A 284 0.12 41.15 -3.71
C VAL A 284 0.40 39.76 -3.12
N PRO A 285 0.41 39.59 -1.78
CA PRO A 285 0.56 38.28 -1.18
C PRO A 285 -0.69 37.42 -1.45
N LEU A 286 -0.46 36.17 -1.82
CA LEU A 286 -1.51 35.17 -2.04
C LEU A 286 -1.66 34.30 -0.78
N SER A 287 -2.89 34.06 -0.35
CA SER A 287 -3.15 33.19 0.80
C SER A 287 -2.69 31.76 0.52
N THR A 288 -1.81 31.23 1.37
CA THR A 288 -1.32 29.84 1.33
C THR A 288 -2.31 28.83 1.92
N SER A 289 -3.46 29.30 2.43
CA SER A 289 -4.57 28.45 2.85
C SER A 289 -5.79 28.73 1.99
N GLN A 290 -6.33 27.70 1.35
CA GLN A 290 -7.55 27.75 0.53
C GLN A 290 -8.52 26.67 1.03
N SER A 291 -9.69 27.08 1.52
CA SER A 291 -10.69 26.18 2.12
C SER A 291 -10.12 25.24 3.20
N GLY A 292 -9.11 25.70 3.98
CA GLY A 292 -8.44 24.90 5.00
C GLY A 292 -7.30 24.02 4.50
N ILE A 293 -7.03 23.99 3.19
CA ILE A 293 -5.91 23.25 2.58
C ILE A 293 -4.70 24.18 2.46
N ILE A 294 -3.55 23.72 2.96
CA ILE A 294 -2.28 24.47 2.90
C ILE A 294 -1.57 24.15 1.58
N GLY A 295 -1.08 25.16 0.88
CA GLY A 295 -0.40 24.97 -0.40
C GLY A 295 0.38 26.19 -0.84
N ASN A 296 0.98 26.07 -2.02
CA ASN A 296 1.77 27.13 -2.65
C ASN A 296 1.18 27.50 -4.01
N TRP A 297 1.36 28.77 -4.38
CA TRP A 297 0.96 29.31 -5.66
C TRP A 297 2.12 29.30 -6.64
N SER A 298 1.78 29.06 -7.91
CA SER A 298 2.68 29.16 -9.04
C SER A 298 1.95 29.77 -10.25
N GLY A 299 2.71 30.25 -11.22
CA GLY A 299 2.19 30.88 -12.43
C GLY A 299 2.95 32.17 -12.79
N PRO A 300 2.57 32.84 -13.90
CA PRO A 300 3.23 34.07 -14.32
C PRO A 300 3.14 35.17 -13.27
N GLY A 301 4.28 35.82 -13.00
CA GLY A 301 4.39 36.88 -11.99
C GLY A 301 4.32 36.42 -10.54
N VAL A 302 4.22 35.12 -10.25
CA VAL A 302 4.22 34.59 -8.87
C VAL A 302 5.63 34.20 -8.45
N SER A 303 6.09 34.74 -7.32
CA SER A 303 7.33 34.33 -6.65
C SER A 303 7.12 34.31 -5.14
N GLY A 304 7.38 33.18 -4.49
CA GLY A 304 7.24 33.05 -3.03
C GLY A 304 5.83 33.35 -2.51
N ASN A 305 4.79 32.89 -3.22
CA ASN A 305 3.38 33.20 -2.93
C ASN A 305 3.03 34.70 -2.99
N VAL A 306 3.81 35.51 -3.72
CA VAL A 306 3.49 36.91 -4.01
C VAL A 306 3.29 37.07 -5.51
N PHE A 307 2.14 37.59 -5.90
CA PHE A 307 1.79 37.91 -7.30
C PHE A 307 2.22 39.34 -7.64
N ASN A 308 3.04 39.51 -8.66
CA ASN A 308 3.46 40.79 -9.20
C ASN A 308 2.80 41.04 -10.56
N PRO A 309 1.80 41.96 -10.65
CA PRO A 309 1.08 42.25 -11.88
C PRO A 309 1.97 42.72 -13.03
N ALA A 310 3.02 43.50 -12.73
CA ALA A 310 3.96 43.98 -13.75
C ALA A 310 4.75 42.84 -14.39
N ALA A 311 5.13 41.83 -13.60
CA ALA A 311 5.84 40.64 -14.07
C ALA A 311 4.92 39.60 -14.72
N ALA A 312 3.64 39.58 -14.35
CA ALA A 312 2.64 38.66 -14.92
C ALA A 312 2.24 39.02 -16.37
N GLY A 313 2.29 40.30 -16.71
CA GLY A 313 1.80 40.82 -17.99
C GLY A 313 0.30 41.12 -17.96
N THR A 314 -0.18 41.86 -18.97
CA THR A 314 -1.58 42.31 -19.07
C THR A 314 -2.47 41.24 -19.70
N GLY A 315 -3.74 41.20 -19.29
CA GLY A 315 -4.73 40.24 -19.74
C GLY A 315 -5.10 39.23 -18.65
N SER A 316 -5.67 38.10 -19.07
CA SER A 316 -6.04 37.01 -18.17
C SER A 316 -4.85 36.09 -17.94
N VAL A 317 -4.41 35.97 -16.68
CA VAL A 317 -3.25 35.20 -16.24
C VAL A 317 -3.71 34.04 -15.37
N SER A 318 -3.31 32.81 -15.71
CA SER A 318 -3.68 31.61 -14.93
C SER A 318 -2.67 31.35 -13.82
N LEU A 319 -3.16 31.23 -12.58
CA LEU A 319 -2.37 30.88 -11.40
C LEU A 319 -2.84 29.54 -10.86
N THR A 320 -1.90 28.69 -10.46
CA THR A 320 -2.17 27.35 -9.92
C THR A 320 -1.80 27.29 -8.45
N PHE A 321 -2.74 26.82 -7.63
CA PHE A 321 -2.54 26.47 -6.24
C PHE A 321 -2.28 24.96 -6.11
N THR A 322 -1.13 24.60 -5.55
CA THR A 322 -0.71 23.22 -5.33
C THR A 322 -0.69 22.93 -3.83
N PRO A 323 -1.56 22.03 -3.34
CA PRO A 323 -1.55 21.58 -1.96
C PRO A 323 -0.21 20.96 -1.53
N THR A 324 0.14 21.12 -0.26
CA THR A 324 1.28 20.44 0.36
C THR A 324 0.99 18.93 0.45
N PRO A 325 1.96 18.04 0.20
CA PRO A 325 1.77 16.59 0.30
C PRO A 325 1.15 16.13 1.63
N GLY A 326 0.38 15.04 1.59
CA GLY A 326 -0.25 14.41 2.77
C GLY A 326 -1.64 14.95 3.15
N GLN A 327 -2.19 15.93 2.42
CA GLN A 327 -3.52 16.49 2.68
C GLN A 327 -4.65 15.87 1.85
N CYS A 328 -4.32 14.88 1.01
CA CYS A 328 -5.22 14.28 0.04
C CYS A 328 -6.02 15.30 -0.80
N ALA A 329 -5.30 16.24 -1.41
CA ALA A 329 -5.90 17.34 -2.13
C ALA A 329 -5.29 17.51 -3.52
N ALA A 330 -6.13 17.80 -4.51
CA ALA A 330 -5.71 18.02 -5.89
C ALA A 330 -5.39 19.51 -6.16
N PRO A 331 -4.44 19.82 -7.06
CA PRO A 331 -4.22 21.20 -7.49
C PRO A 331 -5.45 21.81 -8.16
N ASN A 332 -5.64 23.12 -8.00
CA ASN A 332 -6.66 23.88 -8.70
C ASN A 332 -6.06 25.17 -9.28
N SER A 333 -6.70 25.77 -10.28
CA SER A 333 -6.24 27.02 -10.91
C SER A 333 -7.33 28.07 -10.97
N LEU A 334 -6.93 29.34 -10.95
CA LEU A 334 -7.82 30.49 -11.17
C LEU A 334 -7.19 31.44 -12.19
N ASN A 335 -8.04 32.23 -12.85
CA ASN A 335 -7.60 33.27 -13.77
C ASN A 335 -7.70 34.65 -13.11
N VAL A 336 -6.64 35.43 -13.20
CA VAL A 336 -6.53 36.80 -12.69
C VAL A 336 -6.46 37.76 -13.85
N GLN A 337 -7.28 38.82 -13.82
CA GLN A 337 -7.23 39.87 -14.82
C GLN A 337 -6.24 40.97 -14.42
N VAL A 338 -5.29 41.29 -15.31
CA VAL A 338 -4.34 42.41 -15.17
C VAL A 338 -4.61 43.45 -16.26
N ASN A 339 -5.01 44.64 -15.86
CA ASN A 339 -5.31 45.74 -16.77
C ASN A 339 -4.07 46.58 -17.05
N ALA A 340 -3.84 46.91 -18.32
CA ALA A 340 -2.73 47.76 -18.74
C ALA A 340 -2.85 49.15 -18.10
N THR A 341 -1.71 49.69 -17.65
CA THR A 341 -1.68 51.06 -17.15
C THR A 341 -1.69 52.04 -18.32
N THR A 342 -2.67 52.95 -18.35
CA THR A 342 -2.80 53.96 -19.42
C THR A 342 -2.44 55.36 -18.92
N THR A 343 -2.15 56.28 -19.83
CA THR A 343 -1.98 57.70 -19.49
C THR A 343 -3.15 58.48 -20.11
N PRO A 344 -3.99 59.18 -19.32
CA PRO A 344 -5.14 59.88 -19.85
C PRO A 344 -4.70 61.00 -20.79
N ALA A 345 -5.37 61.15 -21.93
CA ALA A 345 -5.20 62.32 -22.78
C ALA A 345 -5.96 63.49 -22.15
N LEU A 346 -5.24 64.56 -21.83
CA LEU A 346 -5.83 65.73 -21.19
C LEU A 346 -6.35 66.70 -22.26
N THR A 347 -7.62 67.10 -22.13
CA THR A 347 -8.20 68.12 -23.00
C THR A 347 -7.55 69.47 -22.75
N PRO A 348 -6.94 70.12 -23.77
CA PRO A 348 -6.35 71.45 -23.60
C PRO A 348 -7.39 72.49 -23.15
N ILE A 349 -6.93 73.46 -22.35
CA ILE A 349 -7.73 74.61 -21.92
C ILE A 349 -6.92 75.90 -22.11
N GLY A 350 -7.63 77.03 -22.22
CA GLY A 350 -7.02 78.34 -22.44
C GLY A 350 -6.57 78.57 -23.89
N PRO A 351 -5.81 79.64 -24.16
CA PRO A 351 -5.24 80.58 -23.19
C PRO A 351 -6.32 81.38 -22.43
N PHE A 352 -5.98 81.85 -21.23
CA PHE A 352 -6.83 82.73 -20.40
C PHE A 352 -6.13 84.06 -20.13
N CYS A 353 -6.88 85.11 -19.82
CA CYS A 353 -6.35 86.33 -19.21
C CYS A 353 -6.35 86.20 -17.68
N GLN A 354 -5.40 86.84 -16.99
CA GLN A 354 -5.32 86.81 -15.52
C GLN A 354 -6.61 87.31 -14.83
N THR A 355 -7.42 88.11 -15.53
CA THR A 355 -8.69 88.65 -15.06
C THR A 355 -9.91 87.78 -15.38
N ASP A 356 -9.74 86.67 -16.09
CA ASP A 356 -10.86 85.80 -16.45
C ASP A 356 -11.44 85.10 -15.22
N ALA A 357 -12.74 84.81 -15.27
CA ALA A 357 -13.41 84.05 -14.23
C ALA A 357 -12.89 82.60 -14.15
N ALA A 358 -13.07 81.95 -13.00
CA ALA A 358 -12.72 80.55 -12.84
C ALA A 358 -13.51 79.65 -13.81
N VAL A 359 -12.83 78.69 -14.42
CA VAL A 359 -13.40 77.73 -15.38
C VAL A 359 -13.44 76.33 -14.78
N PRO A 360 -14.47 75.51 -15.08
CA PRO A 360 -14.52 74.13 -14.62
C PRO A 360 -13.48 73.27 -15.36
N LEU A 361 -12.90 72.32 -14.64
CA LEU A 361 -12.06 71.24 -15.17
C LEU A 361 -12.87 69.94 -15.15
N SER A 362 -12.84 69.18 -16.24
CA SER A 362 -13.48 67.86 -16.25
C SER A 362 -12.70 66.88 -15.36
N ASN A 363 -13.38 66.30 -14.38
CA ASN A 363 -12.87 65.22 -13.53
C ASN A 363 -12.88 63.84 -14.21
N SER A 364 -13.23 63.79 -15.50
CA SER A 364 -13.07 62.61 -16.35
C SER A 364 -12.24 62.97 -17.58
N GLN A 365 -11.12 62.28 -17.79
CA GLN A 365 -10.22 62.48 -18.93
C GLN A 365 -10.07 61.15 -19.68
N SER A 366 -10.47 61.10 -20.95
CA SER A 366 -10.53 59.86 -21.74
C SER A 366 -11.33 58.72 -21.05
N GLY A 367 -12.35 59.05 -20.27
CA GLY A 367 -13.14 58.08 -19.50
C GLY A 367 -12.56 57.70 -18.14
N ILE A 368 -11.36 58.17 -17.78
CA ILE A 368 -10.72 57.93 -16.48
C ILE A 368 -11.15 59.01 -15.49
N ALA A 369 -11.73 58.60 -14.36
CA ALA A 369 -12.07 59.52 -13.29
C ALA A 369 -10.82 59.95 -12.50
N GLY A 370 -10.76 61.22 -12.09
CA GLY A 370 -9.64 61.75 -11.31
C GLY A 370 -9.88 63.16 -10.79
N THR A 371 -8.84 63.75 -10.22
CA THR A 371 -8.85 65.10 -9.64
C THR A 371 -7.69 65.93 -10.15
N TRP A 372 -7.88 67.24 -10.21
CA TRP A 372 -6.85 68.18 -10.62
C TRP A 372 -6.12 68.79 -9.43
N SER A 373 -4.85 69.12 -9.60
CA SER A 373 -4.04 69.87 -8.64
C SER A 373 -3.03 70.78 -9.35
N GLY A 374 -2.48 71.75 -8.62
CA GLY A 374 -1.51 72.71 -9.15
C GLY A 374 -1.94 74.17 -8.98
N PRO A 375 -1.11 75.14 -9.44
CA PRO A 375 -1.41 76.56 -9.31
C PRO A 375 -2.72 76.94 -10.00
N GLY A 376 -3.54 77.75 -9.33
CA GLY A 376 -4.85 78.15 -9.84
C GLY A 376 -5.94 77.09 -9.72
N VAL A 377 -5.62 75.82 -9.38
CA VAL A 377 -6.64 74.78 -9.21
C VAL A 377 -7.32 74.92 -7.84
N VAL A 378 -8.65 75.04 -7.83
CA VAL A 378 -9.48 75.17 -6.62
C VAL A 378 -10.49 74.03 -6.58
N GLY A 379 -10.64 73.39 -5.40
CA GLY A 379 -11.63 72.32 -5.20
C GLY A 379 -11.38 71.04 -6.00
N GLY A 380 -10.24 70.93 -6.68
CA GLY A 380 -9.86 69.77 -7.50
C GLY A 380 -10.56 69.66 -8.84
N ASN A 381 -11.39 70.65 -9.21
CA ASN A 381 -12.22 70.62 -10.43
C ASN A 381 -12.49 72.02 -11.02
N MET A 382 -11.80 73.06 -10.57
CA MET A 382 -11.88 74.40 -11.16
C MET A 382 -10.47 74.97 -11.33
N PHE A 383 -10.27 75.76 -12.39
CA PHE A 383 -9.06 76.54 -12.62
C PHE A 383 -9.41 78.03 -12.55
N ASN A 384 -8.77 78.76 -11.64
CA ASN A 384 -8.90 80.20 -11.45
C ASN A 384 -7.62 80.92 -11.97
N PRO A 385 -7.69 81.59 -13.14
CA PRO A 385 -6.55 82.30 -13.71
C PRO A 385 -5.95 83.36 -12.77
N ALA A 386 -6.80 84.06 -12.01
CA ALA A 386 -6.36 85.13 -11.10
C ALA A 386 -5.44 84.64 -9.97
N SER A 387 -5.57 83.38 -9.56
CA SER A 387 -4.74 82.75 -8.53
C SER A 387 -3.68 81.80 -9.08
N SER A 388 -3.52 81.71 -10.41
CA SER A 388 -2.60 80.76 -11.05
C SER A 388 -1.20 81.33 -11.32
N GLY A 389 -1.08 82.65 -11.42
CA GLY A 389 0.11 83.33 -11.97
C GLY A 389 -0.06 83.66 -13.46
N THR A 390 1.00 84.14 -14.11
CA THR A 390 1.01 84.45 -15.54
C THR A 390 2.11 83.65 -16.25
N GLY A 391 1.97 83.45 -17.56
CA GLY A 391 2.84 82.60 -18.37
C GLY A 391 2.33 81.15 -18.46
N SER A 392 3.25 80.21 -18.57
CA SER A 392 2.97 78.78 -18.73
C SER A 392 2.76 78.10 -17.37
N ILE A 393 1.52 77.82 -17.01
CA ILE A 393 1.15 77.18 -15.74
C ILE A 393 0.97 75.68 -15.93
N SER A 394 1.63 74.86 -15.11
CA SER A 394 1.47 73.39 -15.15
C SER A 394 0.51 72.93 -14.06
N ILE A 395 -0.56 72.24 -14.47
CA ILE A 395 -1.54 71.58 -13.59
C ILE A 395 -1.51 70.07 -13.81
N THR A 396 -1.78 69.29 -12.79
CA THR A 396 -1.69 67.82 -12.80
C THR A 396 -3.07 67.20 -12.65
N PHE A 397 -3.40 66.24 -13.51
CA PHE A 397 -4.55 65.36 -13.34
C PHE A 397 -4.10 64.05 -12.72
N THR A 398 -4.67 63.69 -11.57
CA THR A 398 -4.39 62.46 -10.83
C THR A 398 -5.60 61.54 -10.90
N PRO A 399 -5.51 60.39 -11.60
CA PRO A 399 -6.56 59.39 -11.62
C PRO A 399 -6.95 58.89 -10.22
N SER A 400 -8.22 58.56 -10.04
CA SER A 400 -8.73 57.94 -8.81
C SER A 400 -8.17 56.50 -8.64
N PRO A 401 -8.11 55.97 -7.41
CA PRO A 401 -7.69 54.58 -7.18
C PRO A 401 -8.50 53.57 -8.02
N GLY A 402 -7.82 52.52 -8.52
CA GLY A 402 -8.43 51.45 -9.31
C GLY A 402 -8.68 51.77 -10.79
N GLN A 403 -8.32 52.96 -11.29
CA GLN A 403 -8.52 53.35 -12.69
C GLN A 403 -7.43 52.80 -13.65
N CYS A 404 -6.38 52.17 -13.14
CA CYS A 404 -5.23 51.69 -13.91
C CYS A 404 -4.67 52.76 -14.87
N ALA A 405 -4.43 53.94 -14.32
CA ALA A 405 -3.93 55.07 -15.08
C ALA A 405 -2.89 55.89 -14.30
N ASN A 406 -1.91 56.42 -15.03
CA ASN A 406 -0.89 57.31 -14.48
C ASN A 406 -1.38 58.76 -14.45
N ALA A 407 -0.84 59.55 -13.53
CA ALA A 407 -1.02 60.99 -13.55
C ALA A 407 -0.43 61.60 -14.83
N ASN A 408 -1.04 62.68 -15.31
CA ASN A 408 -0.56 63.44 -16.47
C ASN A 408 -0.64 64.94 -16.18
N THR A 409 0.15 65.75 -16.86
CA THR A 409 0.23 67.21 -16.65
C THR A 409 -0.23 67.97 -17.88
N LEU A 410 -0.97 69.07 -17.66
CA LEU A 410 -1.41 70.00 -18.69
C LEU A 410 -0.74 71.36 -18.48
N SER A 411 -0.25 71.97 -19.57
CA SER A 411 0.26 73.34 -19.59
C SER A 411 -0.85 74.29 -20.05
N VAL A 412 -1.12 75.31 -19.25
CA VAL A 412 -2.15 76.33 -19.46
C VAL A 412 -1.49 77.69 -19.57
N GLN A 413 -1.74 78.42 -20.66
CA GLN A 413 -1.21 79.78 -20.84
C GLN A 413 -2.12 80.80 -20.18
N VAL A 414 -1.57 81.66 -19.31
CA VAL A 414 -2.29 82.77 -18.67
C VAL A 414 -1.59 84.09 -18.98
N ASN A 415 -2.25 84.95 -19.75
CA ASN A 415 -1.73 86.24 -20.16
C ASN A 415 -1.88 87.27 -19.02
N PRO A 416 -0.87 88.13 -18.77
CA PRO A 416 -0.96 89.18 -17.77
C PRO A 416 -2.07 90.18 -18.11
N ALA A 417 -2.67 90.77 -17.07
CA ALA A 417 -3.59 91.87 -17.26
C ALA A 417 -2.87 93.06 -17.91
N VAL A 418 -3.38 93.54 -19.04
CA VAL A 418 -2.89 94.79 -19.65
C VAL A 418 -3.67 95.97 -19.06
N THR A 419 -2.97 96.92 -18.45
CA THR A 419 -3.54 98.23 -18.13
C THR A 419 -3.54 99.08 -19.40
N PRO A 420 -4.70 99.59 -19.86
CA PRO A 420 -4.74 100.50 -20.99
C PRO A 420 -3.89 101.74 -20.69
N ILE A 421 -2.93 102.03 -21.56
CA ILE A 421 -2.22 103.32 -21.55
C ILE A 421 -3.08 104.29 -22.35
N LEU A 422 -3.57 105.33 -21.66
CA LEU A 422 -4.44 106.39 -22.21
C LEU A 422 -3.68 107.34 -23.14
#